data_AF-A0A7V3VYZ0-F1
#
_entry.id   AF-A0A7V3VYZ0-F1
#
_cell.length_a   1.000
_cell.length_b   1.000
_cell.length_c   1.000
_cell.angle_alpha   90.00
_cell.angle_beta   90.00
_cell.angle_gamma   90.00
#
_symmetry.space_group_name_H-M   'P 1'
#
loop_
_entity.id
_entity.type
_entity.pdbx_description
1 polymer ?
#
loop_
_entity_poly.entity_id
_entity_poly.type
_entity_poly.pdbx_seq_one_letter_code
_entity_poly.pdbx_strand_id
1 'polypeptide(L)' 'MVTALPMAPAIRFHLSLNVTDLERSVAFYRTLFGCEPAKCRPDYAKFELDDPPLVLSLEPTSPGAGGALNHLGFRMP' A
#
# COMPACT_ATOMS: atom_id res chain seq x y z
N MET A 1 -18.53 3.54 29.90
CA MET A 1 -18.33 4.12 28.56
C MET A 1 -16.85 4.42 28.42
N VAL A 2 -16.13 3.72 27.56
CA VAL A 2 -14.72 4.04 27.28
C VAL A 2 -14.71 5.03 26.13
N THR A 3 -14.42 6.29 26.40
CA THR A 3 -14.22 7.29 25.37
C THR A 3 -12.91 6.99 24.66
N ALA A 4 -12.97 6.57 23.40
CA ALA A 4 -11.79 6.48 22.55
C ALA A 4 -11.20 7.90 22.42
N LEU A 5 -9.92 8.08 22.75
CA LEU A 5 -9.22 9.33 22.42
C LEU A 5 -9.30 9.52 20.90
N PRO A 6 -9.58 10.73 20.39
CA PRO A 6 -9.48 11.00 18.97
C PRO A 6 -8.05 10.69 18.53
N MET A 7 -7.87 9.73 17.60
CA MET A 7 -6.57 9.49 17.01
C MET A 7 -6.14 10.78 16.31
N ALA A 8 -5.01 11.35 16.74
CA ALA A 8 -4.35 12.42 16.02
C ALA A 8 -4.25 12.03 14.54
N PRO A 9 -4.37 12.97 13.58
CA PRO A 9 -4.35 12.58 12.19
C PRO A 9 -3.00 11.91 11.89
N ALA A 10 -3.08 10.64 11.53
CA ALA A 10 -1.92 9.78 11.48
C ALA A 10 -1.12 10.06 10.21
N ILE A 11 0.15 10.46 10.38
CA ILE A 11 1.13 10.38 9.31
C ILE A 11 1.20 8.91 8.90
N ARG A 12 0.91 8.63 7.62
CA ARG A 12 1.00 7.28 7.08
C ARG A 12 2.32 7.10 6.36
N PHE A 13 3.01 6.01 6.62
CA PHE A 13 4.16 5.64 5.81
C PHE A 13 3.68 5.29 4.40
N HIS A 14 4.39 5.73 3.38
CA HIS A 14 4.09 5.39 1.99
C HIS A 14 5.24 4.57 1.42
N LEU A 15 4.94 3.33 1.02
CA LEU A 15 5.83 2.43 0.32
C LEU A 15 5.29 2.20 -1.10
N SER A 16 6.10 2.47 -2.13
CA SER A 16 5.79 2.03 -3.49
C SER A 16 6.76 0.95 -3.94
N LEU A 17 6.21 -0.12 -4.50
CA LEU A 17 6.96 -1.28 -4.98
C LEU A 17 6.78 -1.46 -6.48
N ASN A 18 7.89 -1.74 -7.15
CA ASN A 18 7.89 -2.30 -8.48
C ASN A 18 7.52 -3.79 -8.39
N VAL A 19 6.51 -4.20 -9.15
CA VAL A 19 6.05 -5.61 -9.20
C VAL A 19 6.12 -6.15 -10.62
N THR A 20 6.51 -7.41 -10.79
CA THR A 20 6.56 -8.04 -12.12
C THR A 20 5.21 -8.61 -12.57
N ASP A 21 4.29 -8.82 -11.62
CA ASP A 21 2.95 -9.32 -11.84
C ASP A 21 2.00 -8.65 -10.84
N LEU A 22 1.21 -7.70 -11.33
CA LEU A 22 0.33 -6.89 -10.48
C LEU A 22 -0.80 -7.73 -9.87
N GLU A 23 -1.39 -8.64 -10.63
CA GLU A 23 -2.53 -9.46 -10.17
C GLU A 23 -2.10 -10.40 -9.05
N ARG A 24 -0.96 -11.07 -9.23
CA ARG A 24 -0.37 -11.92 -8.20
C ARG A 24 0.00 -11.14 -6.95
N SER A 25 0.59 -9.95 -7.09
CA SER A 25 0.92 -9.10 -5.95
C SER A 25 -0.32 -8.62 -5.20
N VAL A 26 -1.39 -8.23 -5.91
CA VAL A 26 -2.67 -7.87 -5.29
C VAL A 26 -3.26 -9.04 -4.51
N ALA A 27 -3.26 -10.25 -5.06
CA ALA A 27 -3.74 -11.44 -4.36
C ALA A 27 -2.95 -11.74 -3.08
N PHE A 28 -1.62 -11.59 -3.13
CA PHE A 28 -0.76 -11.73 -1.97
C PHE A 28 -1.09 -10.70 -0.88
N TYR A 29 -1.14 -9.41 -1.22
CA TYR A 29 -1.39 -8.36 -0.22
C TYR A 29 -2.82 -8.35 0.31
N ARG A 30 -3.82 -8.78 -0.48
CA ARG A 30 -5.18 -9.05 0.02
C ARG A 30 -5.17 -10.10 1.11
N THR A 31 -4.41 -11.19 0.91
CA THR A 31 -4.26 -12.25 1.91
C THR A 31 -3.50 -11.76 3.15
N LEU A 32 -2.41 -11.01 2.94
CA LEU A 32 -1.57 -10.50 4.03
C LEU A 32 -2.30 -9.51 4.94
N PHE A 33 -3.07 -8.59 4.37
CA PHE A 33 -3.76 -7.55 5.12
C PHE A 33 -5.21 -7.88 5.47
N GLY A 34 -5.78 -8.91 4.85
CA GLY A 34 -7.19 -9.26 5.04
C GLY A 34 -8.17 -8.20 4.52
N CYS A 35 -7.74 -7.37 3.57
CA CYS A 35 -8.56 -6.29 3.01
C CYS A 35 -8.37 -6.14 1.49
N GLU A 36 -9.33 -5.47 0.85
CA GLU A 36 -9.27 -5.10 -0.56
C GLU A 36 -8.38 -3.88 -0.80
N PRO A 37 -7.75 -3.76 -1.99
CA PRO A 37 -7.08 -2.52 -2.35
C PRO A 37 -8.09 -1.37 -2.43
N ALA A 38 -7.76 -0.23 -1.82
CA ALA A 38 -8.53 1.01 -1.93
C ALA A 38 -8.62 1.54 -3.38
N LYS A 39 -7.69 1.13 -4.24
CA LYS A 39 -7.72 1.43 -5.68
C LYS A 39 -7.08 0.30 -6.48
N CYS A 40 -7.73 -0.12 -7.56
CA CYS A 40 -7.19 -1.10 -8.50
C CYS A 40 -7.42 -0.62 -9.95
N ARG A 41 -6.39 -0.70 -10.78
CA ARG A 41 -6.35 -0.37 -12.20
C ARG A 41 -5.45 -1.37 -12.93
N PRO A 42 -5.53 -1.47 -14.27
CA PRO A 42 -4.69 -2.39 -15.04
C PRO A 42 -3.19 -2.23 -14.80
N ASP A 43 -2.75 -1.02 -14.45
CA ASP A 43 -1.36 -0.61 -14.31
C ASP A 43 -1.02 -0.15 -12.88
N TYR A 44 -1.90 -0.37 -11.90
CA TYR A 44 -1.70 0.18 -10.55
C TYR A 44 -2.63 -0.44 -9.51
N ALA A 45 -2.11 -0.73 -8.32
CA ALA A 45 -2.94 -1.01 -7.15
C ALA A 45 -2.46 -0.24 -5.91
N LYS A 46 -3.39 0.08 -5.01
CA LYS A 46 -3.11 0.76 -3.75
C LYS A 46 -3.88 0.14 -2.60
N PHE A 47 -3.17 -0.17 -1.52
CA PHE A 47 -3.76 -0.48 -0.21
C PHE A 47 -3.60 0.71 0.72
N GLU A 48 -4.63 0.94 1.54
CA GLU A 48 -4.58 1.91 2.63
C GLU A 48 -4.99 1.18 3.91
N LEU A 49 -4.06 1.14 4.87
CA LEU A 49 -4.26 0.50 6.16
C LEU A 49 -4.30 1.59 7.24
N ASP A 50 -5.16 1.37 8.23
CA ASP A 50 -5.25 2.24 9.40
C ASP A 50 -4.32 1.78 10.52
N ASP A 51 -4.09 0.47 10.68
CA ASP A 51 -3.18 -0.10 11.67
C ASP A 51 -2.37 -1.28 11.10
N PRO A 52 -1.05 -1.14 10.91
CA PRO A 52 -0.29 0.10 11.04
C PRO A 52 -0.70 1.13 9.96
N PRO A 53 -0.56 2.44 10.21
CA PRO A 53 -0.87 3.47 9.21
C PRO A 53 0.05 3.37 7.99
N LEU A 54 -0.45 2.78 6.90
CA LEU A 54 0.33 2.48 5.70
C LEU A 54 -0.44 2.81 4.42
N VAL A 55 0.26 3.41 3.47
CA VAL A 55 -0.11 3.43 2.06
C VAL A 55 0.88 2.53 1.31
N LEU A 56 0.38 1.49 0.66
CA LEU A 56 1.18 0.63 -0.21
C LEU A 56 0.73 0.83 -1.66
N SER A 57 1.62 1.28 -2.53
CA SER A 57 1.44 1.33 -3.98
C SER A 57 2.14 0.14 -4.65
N LEU A 58 1.51 -0.46 -5.64
CA LEU A 58 2.07 -1.51 -6.49
C LEU A 58 2.05 -1.03 -7.94
N GLU A 59 3.23 -0.96 -8.56
CA GLU A 59 3.42 -0.47 -9.92
C GLU A 59 4.06 -1.58 -10.78
N PRO A 60 3.38 -2.08 -11.82
CA PRO A 60 3.92 -3.12 -12.67
C PRO A 60 5.13 -2.61 -13.44
N THR A 61 6.21 -3.40 -13.44
CA THR A 61 7.49 -3.05 -14.04
C THR A 61 8.09 -4.28 -14.71
N SER A 62 8.73 -4.07 -15.86
CA SER A 62 9.41 -5.14 -16.59
C SER A 62 10.51 -5.79 -15.74
N PRO A 63 10.68 -7.12 -15.78
CA PRO A 63 11.77 -7.79 -15.11
C PRO A 63 13.13 -7.16 -15.47
N GLY A 64 13.95 -6.87 -14.47
CA GLY A 64 15.29 -6.29 -14.66
C GLY A 64 15.34 -4.76 -14.81
N ALA A 65 14.20 -4.05 -14.75
CA ALA A 65 14.17 -2.59 -14.88
C ALA A 65 14.47 -1.81 -13.57
N GLY A 66 14.97 -2.48 -12.53
CA GLY A 66 15.34 -1.84 -11.26
C GLY A 66 15.20 -2.77 -10.06
N GLY A 67 15.39 -2.22 -8.86
CA GLY A 67 15.09 -2.90 -7.61
C GLY A 67 13.60 -2.96 -7.30
N ALA A 68 13.21 -3.76 -6.30
CA ALA A 68 11.82 -3.87 -5.87
C ALA A 68 11.27 -2.57 -5.26
N LEU A 69 12.14 -1.77 -4.62
CA LEU A 69 11.74 -0.48 -4.08
C LEU A 69 11.64 0.55 -5.22
N ASN A 70 10.46 1.15 -5.38
CA ASN A 70 10.23 2.26 -6.30
C ASN A 70 10.52 3.59 -5.58
N HIS A 71 9.76 3.89 -4.52
CA HIS A 71 10.00 5.07 -3.68
C HIS A 71 9.38 4.93 -2.28
N LEU A 72 9.78 5.84 -1.39
CA LEU A 72 9.30 5.97 -0.02
C LEU A 72 8.80 7.38 0.24
N GLY A 73 7.83 7.52 1.15
CA GLY A 73 7.33 8.82 1.57
C GLY A 73 6.52 8.77 2.86
N PHE A 74 6.02 9.94 3.24
CA PHE A 74 5.06 10.11 4.33
C PHE A 74 3.84 10.85 3.78
N ARG A 75 2.65 10.28 3.99
CA ARG A 75 1.39 10.97 3.74
C ARG A 75 1.01 11.74 4.99
N MET A 76 1.07 13.07 4.89
CA MET A 76 0.62 13.98 5.93
C MET A 76 -0.93 13.96 6.04
N PRO A 77 -1.47 14.34 7.22
CA PRO A 77 -2.89 14.61 7.46
C PRO A 77 -3.61 15.38 6.36
#